data_AF-A0A7S2U8Q4-F1
#
_entry.id   AF-A0A7S2U8Q4-F1
#
_cell.length_a   1.000
_cell.length_b   1.000
_cell.length_c   1.000
_cell.angle_alpha   90.00
_cell.angle_beta   90.00
_cell.angle_gamma   90.00
#
_symmetry.space_group_name_H-M   'P 1'
#
loop_
_entity.id
_entity.type
_entity.pdbx_description
1 polymer ?
#
loop_
_entity_poly.entity_id
_entity_poly.type
_entity_poly.pdbx_seq_one_letter_code
_entity_poly.pdbx_strand_id
1 'polypeptide(L)'
;EAEQDLGMRFLVQLRQDLRTHLRNVDFDRINQNHSVSVSVSQQHVLMLRQIEQDLKSLMSTWFSSGNLELRRITYEHTPAAIIEKIAKKEAVHPFRSLADVRTRLNSNNGRRCFAFFHPSLPDE
;
A
#
# COMPACT_ATOMS: atom_id res chain seq x y z
N GLU A 1 -19.38 7.56 16.96
CA GLU A 1 -18.23 8.05 16.17
C GLU A 1 -17.25 6.89 16.09
N ALA A 2 -16.94 6.40 14.89
CA ALA A 2 -16.03 5.27 14.73
C ALA A 2 -14.63 5.76 15.13
N GLU A 3 -14.15 5.30 16.28
CA GLU A 3 -12.75 5.37 16.66
C GLU A 3 -11.95 4.83 15.47
N GLN A 4 -11.29 5.71 14.72
CA GLN A 4 -10.46 5.31 13.60
C GLN A 4 -9.36 4.44 14.19
N ASP A 5 -9.49 3.12 14.05
CA ASP A 5 -8.49 2.17 14.52
C ASP A 5 -7.20 2.37 13.71
N LEU A 6 -6.37 3.29 14.20
CA LEU A 6 -5.09 3.66 13.63
C LEU A 6 -4.10 2.48 13.64
N GLY A 7 -4.40 1.38 14.34
CA GLY A 7 -3.53 0.22 14.47
C GLY A 7 -3.18 -0.40 13.13
N MET A 8 -4.18 -0.72 12.30
CA MET A 8 -3.92 -1.33 10.98
C MET A 8 -3.11 -0.40 10.08
N ARG A 9 -3.45 0.90 10.06
CA ARG A 9 -2.74 1.90 9.26
C ARG A 9 -1.29 2.03 9.71
N PHE A 10 -1.06 2.08 11.01
CA PHE A 10 0.28 2.12 11.59
C PHE A 10 1.10 0.91 11.17
N LEU A 11 0.54 -0.31 11.24
CA LEU A 11 1.27 -1.53 10.87
C LEU A 11 1.61 -1.56 9.36
N VAL A 12 0.68 -1.12 8.50
CA VAL A 12 0.92 -0.97 7.06
C VAL A 12 2.07 0.01 6.81
N GLN A 13 2.04 1.17 7.45
CA GLN A 13 3.08 2.19 7.29
C GLN A 13 4.43 1.72 7.84
N LEU A 14 4.45 1.13 9.05
CA LEU A 14 5.65 0.59 9.68
C LEU A 14 6.36 -0.40 8.77
N ARG A 15 5.61 -1.32 8.14
CA ARG A 15 6.20 -2.29 7.21
C ARG A 15 6.74 -1.62 5.94
N GLN A 16 6.05 -0.60 5.41
CA GLN A 16 6.54 0.18 4.27
C GLN A 16 7.87 0.87 4.61
N ASP A 17 7.94 1.49 5.78
CA ASP A 17 9.14 2.20 6.26
C ASP A 17 10.30 1.22 6.45
N LEU A 18 10.04 0.08 7.08
CA LEU A 18 11.02 -0.99 7.28
C LEU A 18 11.59 -1.51 5.96
N ARG A 19 10.73 -1.77 4.96
CA ARG A 19 11.18 -2.20 3.61
C ARG A 19 12.01 -1.13 2.91
N THR A 20 11.61 0.14 3.05
CA THR A 20 12.33 1.26 2.45
C THR A 20 13.73 1.39 3.07
N HIS A 21 13.82 1.29 4.40
CA HIS A 21 15.09 1.32 5.11
C HIS A 21 16.01 0.15 4.70
N LEU A 22 15.48 -1.08 4.71
CA LEU A 22 16.26 -2.27 4.29
C LEU A 22 16.77 -2.15 2.86
N ARG A 23 15.97 -1.61 1.93
CA ARG A 23 16.38 -1.37 0.55
C ARG A 23 17.52 -0.36 0.46
N ASN A 24 17.47 0.72 1.25
CA ASN A 24 18.52 1.73 1.26
C ASN A 24 19.83 1.14 1.81
N VAL A 25 19.76 0.34 2.88
CA VAL A 25 20.92 -0.38 3.42
C VAL A 25 21.53 -1.32 2.38
N ASP A 26 20.71 -2.07 1.64
CA ASP A 26 21.20 -2.96 0.59
C ASP A 26 21.88 -2.19 -0.55
N PHE A 27 21.34 -1.03 -0.93
CA PHE A 27 21.94 -0.14 -1.92
C PHE A 27 23.31 0.37 -1.46
N ASP A 28 23.44 0.82 -0.21
CA ASP A 28 24.71 1.31 0.34
C ASP A 28 25.76 0.20 0.40
N ARG A 29 25.37 -1.05 0.69
CA ARG A 29 26.28 -2.20 0.71
C ARG A 29 26.82 -2.58 -0.67
N ILE A 30 26.00 -2.41 -1.72
CA ILE A 30 26.42 -2.66 -3.11
C ILE A 30 27.39 -1.58 -3.59
N ASN A 31 27.19 -0.32 -3.19
CA ASN A 31 28.00 0.80 -3.66
C ASN A 31 29.26 1.06 -2.82
N GLN A 32 29.28 0.65 -1.55
CA GLN A 32 30.50 0.71 -0.72
C GLN A 32 31.39 -0.48 -1.03
N ASN A 33 32.24 -0.32 -2.06
CA ASN A 33 33.41 -1.16 -2.25
C ASN A 33 34.35 -1.02 -1.03
N HIS A 34 34.18 -1.92 -0.07
CA HIS A 34 35.18 -2.44 0.85
C HIS A 34 36.05 -1.40 1.60
N SER A 35 35.58 -0.89 2.75
CA SER A 35 36.46 -0.63 3.90
C SER A 35 35.72 -0.52 5.24
N VAL A 36 35.96 -1.54 6.08
CA VAL A 36 36.19 -1.50 7.54
C VAL A 36 35.14 -0.84 8.46
N SER A 37 34.34 -1.70 9.11
CA SER A 37 33.69 -1.61 10.45
C SER A 37 32.22 -2.10 10.48
N VAL A 38 31.98 -3.39 10.19
CA VAL A 38 30.63 -3.89 9.79
C VAL A 38 29.93 -4.79 10.83
N SER A 39 30.49 -5.05 12.00
CA SER A 39 29.94 -6.11 12.89
C SER A 39 28.65 -5.74 13.64
N VAL A 40 28.52 -4.50 14.15
CA VAL A 40 27.32 -4.09 14.93
C VAL A 40 26.13 -3.74 14.03
N SER A 41 26.38 -3.21 12.83
CA SER A 41 25.33 -2.88 11.86
C SER A 41 24.71 -4.13 11.21
N GLN A 42 25.47 -5.22 11.05
CA GLN A 42 24.95 -6.45 10.42
C GLN A 42 23.88 -7.17 11.25
N GLN A 43 24.06 -7.24 12.58
CA GLN A 43 23.10 -7.92 13.46
C GLN A 43 21.74 -7.20 13.48
N HIS A 44 21.73 -5.88 13.55
CA HIS A 44 20.50 -5.10 13.49
C HIS A 44 19.77 -5.28 12.15
N VAL A 45 20.50 -5.32 11.03
CA VAL A 45 19.90 -5.58 9.71
C VAL A 45 19.24 -6.95 9.66
N LEU A 46 19.85 -7.99 10.23
CA LEU A 46 19.25 -9.32 10.31
C LEU A 46 17.97 -9.32 11.15
N MET A 47 17.95 -8.64 12.30
CA MET A 47 16.75 -8.51 13.13
C MET A 47 15.63 -7.75 12.42
N LEU A 48 15.94 -6.65 11.75
CA LEU A 48 14.97 -5.87 10.97
C LEU A 48 14.36 -6.71 9.83
N ARG A 49 15.15 -7.59 9.20
CA ARG A 49 14.63 -8.54 8.21
C ARG A 49 13.68 -9.57 8.83
N GLN A 50 14.00 -10.09 10.01
CA GLN A 50 13.11 -11.01 10.72
C GLN A 50 11.77 -10.34 11.03
N ILE A 51 11.80 -9.11 11.55
CA ILE A 51 10.59 -8.33 11.81
C ILE A 51 9.78 -8.08 10.53
N GLU A 52 10.43 -7.80 9.39
CA GLU A 52 9.72 -7.63 8.10
C GLU A 52 9.00 -8.92 7.68
N GLN A 53 9.63 -10.08 7.89
CA GLN A 53 9.05 -11.38 7.58
C GLN A 53 7.85 -11.70 8.47
N ASP A 54 7.96 -11.42 9.77
CA ASP A 54 6.87 -11.65 10.71
C ASP A 54 5.68 -10.73 10.40
N LEU A 55 5.93 -9.44 10.15
CA LEU A 55 4.91 -8.49 9.68
C LEU A 55 4.27 -8.93 8.37
N LYS A 56 5.06 -9.47 7.42
CA LYS A 56 4.55 -10.03 6.16
C LYS A 56 3.60 -11.19 6.41
N SER A 57 3.94 -12.08 7.34
CA SER A 57 3.12 -13.26 7.67
C SER A 57 1.77 -12.84 8.27
N LEU A 58 1.81 -11.92 9.25
CA LEU A 58 0.61 -11.34 9.87
C LEU A 58 -0.27 -10.64 8.83
N MET A 59 0.32 -9.78 8.00
CA MET A 59 -0.42 -9.08 6.95
C MET A 59 -1.01 -10.00 5.89
N SER A 60 -0.34 -11.10 5.53
CA SER A 60 -0.90 -12.07 4.58
C SER A 60 -2.20 -12.68 5.11
N THR A 61 -2.31 -12.83 6.44
CA THR A 61 -3.52 -13.31 7.09
C THR A 61 -4.59 -12.22 7.17
N TRP A 62 -4.21 -11.02 7.62
CA TRP A 62 -5.15 -9.90 7.77
C TRP A 62 -5.70 -9.36 6.45
N PHE A 63 -4.89 -9.32 5.40
CA PHE A 63 -5.28 -8.88 4.04
C PHE A 63 -5.62 -10.05 3.11
N SER A 64 -6.07 -11.18 3.67
CA SER A 64 -6.62 -12.28 2.88
C SER A 64 -7.97 -11.90 2.26
N SER A 65 -8.37 -12.58 1.18
CA SER A 65 -9.61 -12.28 0.46
C SER A 65 -10.88 -12.35 1.31
N GLY A 66 -10.88 -13.13 2.40
CA GLY A 66 -11.98 -13.21 3.35
C GLY A 66 -12.16 -11.96 4.23
N ASN A 67 -11.13 -11.12 4.32
CA ASN A 67 -11.11 -9.90 5.13
C ASN A 67 -11.20 -8.62 4.29
N LEU A 68 -11.40 -8.75 2.97
CA LEU A 68 -11.49 -7.63 2.04
C LEU A 68 -12.86 -7.56 1.39
N GLU A 69 -13.41 -6.36 1.31
CA GLU A 69 -14.67 -6.08 0.63
C GLU A 69 -14.40 -5.63 -0.81
N LEU A 70 -14.92 -6.37 -1.78
CA LEU A 70 -14.91 -5.93 -3.17
C LEU A 70 -16.06 -4.95 -3.41
N ARG A 71 -15.75 -3.71 -3.75
CA ARG A 71 -16.76 -2.68 -4.07
C ARG A 71 -16.64 -2.22 -5.52
N ARG A 72 -17.79 -1.99 -6.17
CA ARG A 72 -17.83 -1.38 -7.50
C ARG A 72 -17.57 0.12 -7.38
N ILE A 73 -16.65 0.62 -8.20
CA ILE A 73 -16.32 2.04 -8.28
C ILE A 73 -17.06 2.65 -9.46
N THR A 74 -17.81 3.71 -9.20
CA THR A 74 -18.59 4.45 -10.20
C THR A 74 -18.41 5.94 -10.00
N TYR A 75 -18.47 6.71 -11.09
CA TYR A 75 -18.36 8.17 -11.00
C TYR A 75 -19.52 8.78 -10.20
N GLU A 76 -20.71 8.16 -10.25
CA GLU A 76 -21.93 8.69 -9.64
C GLU A 76 -22.06 8.42 -8.13
N HIS A 77 -21.63 7.24 -7.67
CA HIS A 77 -21.89 6.79 -6.29
C HIS A 77 -20.65 6.67 -5.41
N THR A 78 -19.44 6.74 -5.98
CA THR A 78 -18.22 6.68 -5.19
C THR A 78 -17.81 8.08 -4.72
N PRO A 79 -17.50 8.28 -3.42
CA PRO A 79 -17.00 9.55 -2.90
C PRO A 79 -15.78 10.07 -3.67
N ALA A 80 -15.76 11.38 -3.95
CA ALA A 80 -14.70 12.02 -4.71
C ALA A 80 -13.30 11.79 -4.11
N ALA A 81 -13.18 11.73 -2.78
CA ALA A 81 -11.93 11.44 -2.10
C ALA A 81 -11.36 10.06 -2.45
N ILE A 82 -12.21 9.03 -2.59
CA ILE A 82 -11.79 7.69 -3.02
C ILE A 82 -11.39 7.72 -4.51
N ILE A 83 -12.16 8.40 -5.36
CA ILE A 83 -11.83 8.57 -6.78
C ILE A 83 -10.47 9.26 -6.95
N GLU A 84 -10.19 10.29 -6.14
CA GLU A 84 -8.91 10.99 -6.15
C GLU A 84 -7.76 10.06 -5.74
N LYS A 85 -7.94 9.23 -4.72
CA LYS A 85 -6.94 8.21 -4.32
C LYS A 85 -6.68 7.21 -5.44
N ILE A 86 -7.73 6.70 -6.08
CA ILE A 86 -7.59 5.80 -7.23
C ILE A 86 -6.83 6.50 -8.36
N ALA A 87 -7.18 7.75 -8.66
CA ALA A 87 -6.53 8.51 -9.71
C ALA A 87 -5.04 8.74 -9.45
N LYS A 88 -4.65 8.98 -8.18
CA LYS A 88 -3.25 9.12 -7.74
C LYS A 88 -2.49 7.79 -7.73
N LYS A 89 -3.15 6.68 -7.40
CA LYS A 89 -2.54 5.34 -7.26
C LYS A 89 -2.54 4.52 -8.57
N GLU A 90 -3.10 5.04 -9.66
CA GLU A 90 -3.13 4.39 -10.98
C GLU A 90 -1.71 4.27 -11.58
N ALA A 91 -1.11 3.09 -11.44
CA ALA A 91 0.27 2.84 -11.83
C ALA A 91 0.47 2.46 -13.31
N VAL A 92 -0.60 2.08 -14.04
CA VAL A 92 -0.49 1.56 -15.41
C VAL A 92 -0.84 2.65 -16.43
N HIS A 93 -1.97 3.33 -16.25
CA HIS A 93 -2.45 4.34 -17.18
C HIS A 93 -2.93 5.61 -16.46
N PRO A 94 -2.00 6.51 -16.06
CA PRO A 94 -2.34 7.71 -15.32
C PRO A 94 -3.49 8.49 -15.95
N PHE A 95 -4.41 8.97 -15.12
CA PHE A 95 -5.52 9.79 -15.59
C PHE A 95 -5.01 11.13 -16.11
N ARG A 96 -5.51 11.54 -17.28
CA ARG A 96 -5.06 12.78 -17.93
C ARG A 96 -5.94 13.99 -17.64
N SER A 97 -7.20 13.75 -17.25
CA SER A 97 -8.19 14.79 -16.97
C SER A 97 -9.39 14.24 -16.20
N LEU A 98 -10.23 15.14 -15.68
CA LEU A 98 -11.50 14.75 -15.04
C LEU A 98 -12.46 14.05 -16.03
N ALA A 99 -12.42 14.42 -17.31
CA ALA A 99 -13.21 13.76 -18.35
C ALA A 99 -12.76 12.31 -18.59
N ASP A 100 -11.45 12.03 -18.48
CA ASP A 100 -10.91 10.66 -18.54
C ASP A 100 -11.41 9.84 -17.35
N VAL A 101 -11.34 10.38 -16.12
CA VAL A 101 -11.88 9.73 -14.92
C VAL A 101 -13.35 9.37 -15.10
N ARG A 102 -14.18 10.33 -15.53
CA ARG A 102 -15.60 10.09 -15.79
C ARG A 102 -15.80 9.01 -16.85
N THR A 103 -15.03 9.04 -17.93
CA THR A 103 -15.12 8.03 -19.00
C THR A 103 -14.68 6.63 -18.55
N ARG A 104 -13.77 6.49 -17.57
CA ARG A 104 -13.39 5.15 -17.07
C ARG A 104 -14.35 4.62 -16.02
N LEU A 105 -14.98 5.50 -15.24
CA LEU A 105 -15.84 5.13 -14.11
C LEU A 105 -17.34 5.28 -14.40
N ASN A 106 -17.74 5.70 -15.60
CA ASN A 106 -19.14 5.83 -15.97
C ASN A 106 -19.84 4.47 -15.96
N SER A 107 -20.96 4.39 -15.25
CA SER A 107 -21.73 3.15 -15.10
C SER A 107 -22.34 2.61 -16.40
N ASN A 108 -22.49 3.45 -17.43
CA ASN A 108 -23.32 3.22 -18.61
C ASN A 108 -22.53 2.96 -19.90
N ASN A 109 -21.20 2.95 -19.87
CA ASN A 109 -20.38 2.78 -21.09
C ASN A 109 -19.75 1.38 -21.23
N GLY A 110 -20.24 0.40 -20.48
CA GLY A 110 -19.77 -0.97 -20.49
C GLY A 110 -18.49 -1.23 -19.68
N ARG A 111 -17.81 -0.19 -19.16
CA ARG A 111 -16.63 -0.34 -18.30
C ARG A 111 -17.04 -0.59 -16.84
N ARG A 112 -16.25 -1.40 -16.14
CA ARG A 112 -16.47 -1.70 -14.72
C ARG A 112 -15.14 -1.61 -13.99
N CYS A 113 -15.11 -0.81 -12.92
CA CYS A 113 -13.97 -0.66 -12.04
C CYS A 113 -14.36 -1.19 -10.66
N PHE A 114 -13.43 -1.88 -10.00
CA PHE A 114 -13.62 -2.44 -8.67
C PHE A 114 -12.36 -2.16 -7.85
N ALA A 115 -12.54 -2.05 -6.54
CA ALA A 115 -11.45 -1.97 -5.57
C ALA A 115 -11.75 -2.81 -4.34
N PHE A 116 -10.71 -3.31 -3.69
CA PHE A 116 -10.79 -3.97 -2.40
C PHE A 116 -10.65 -2.95 -1.27
N PHE A 117 -11.48 -3.07 -0.26
CA PHE A 117 -11.45 -2.24 0.95
C PHE A 117 -11.29 -3.13 2.17
N HIS A 118 -10.52 -2.68 3.15
CA HIS A 118 -10.42 -3.36 4.44
C HIS A 118 -11.35 -2.67 5.46
N PRO A 119 -12.15 -3.40 6.28
CA PRO A 119 -13.10 -2.78 7.22
C PRO A 119 -12.44 -1.81 8.21
N SER A 120 -11.23 -2.11 8.69
CA SER A 120 -10.44 -1.21 9.56
C SER A 120 -9.79 -0.02 8.83
N LEU A 121 -9.86 0.03 7.49
CA LEU A 121 -9.36 1.11 6.66
C LEU A 121 -10.43 1.50 5.62
N PRO A 122 -11.61 1.98 6.06
CA PRO A 122 -12.79 2.10 5.20
C PRO A 122 -12.63 3.09 4.04
N ASP A 123 -11.67 4.00 4.15
CA ASP A 123 -11.35 5.04 3.16
C ASP A 123 -10.12 4.72 2.30
N GLU A 124 -9.48 3.56 2.44
CA GLU A 124 -8.27 3.14 1.69
C GLU A 124 -8.47 1.92 0.80
#